data_AF-A0AAJ7E8P1-F1
#
_entry.id   AF-A0AAJ7E8P1-F1
#
_cell.length_a   1.000
_cell.length_b   1.000
_cell.length_c   1.000
_cell.angle_alpha   90.00
_cell.angle_beta   90.00
_cell.angle_gamma   90.00
#
_symmetry.space_group_name_H-M   'P 1'
#
loop_
_entity.id
_entity.type
_entity.pdbx_description
1 polymer ?
#
loop_
_entity_poly.entity_id
_entity_poly.type
_entity_poly.pdbx_seq_one_letter_code
_entity_poly.pdbx_strand_id
1 'polypeptide(L)'
;MAAVQQNLSKMISAQLRNKATEFLNSRKHANNVADILQMFDAESDNYTPLLLTIEVIFTELLKRGDLVQEIIPLKPIDHSPEAEYTRWLRECYEAALARCLECVKRGRVSSRLQALVTACKLLQAEGRYPLEPTNGFYFPSVRLKNIFTVLLDSEISMSALIARFQEFTEYKDVQQYGLKVLSSIGYKKSPSSIYMQNYLELLDKLLAVEIPTEAKNKAKERDDEKEDKVLCSVEGKPKFAYHPMVCRRHANRCWGFACQWSLCGSPRAHRRALLLLVERLMPLLSKPHLATDMLCDSLDAGGSISMLALQGVLELVRRHNISYPDLYDRLYAMFEPEMFATRYKRRLLHLADIFLSSTHLPEGLVAAFAKRVSRLALVAAPEDALALLQLLANLLLRHPALKRMICCDDTPTPPLMSGDPYVMEETSAMGSRALGSSLWEVSALRRHAAPALARAAADVLAAADQRAPPTVLAPPDAQMFDAELKKRFKTIEMNFIRPQGMALPAADRLQHYWQLAA
;
A
#
# COMPACT_ATOMS: atom_id res chain seq x y z
N MET A 1 39.88 8.39 -9.37
CA MET A 1 38.97 8.33 -10.53
C MET A 1 37.60 8.97 -10.27
N ALA A 2 36.87 8.65 -9.19
CA ALA A 2 35.56 9.26 -8.89
C ALA A 2 35.55 10.81 -8.79
N ALA A 3 36.60 11.41 -8.20
CA ALA A 3 36.72 12.88 -8.09
C ALA A 3 36.96 13.58 -9.45
N VAL A 4 37.65 12.92 -10.39
CA VAL A 4 37.91 13.45 -11.74
C VAL A 4 36.61 13.45 -12.56
N GLN A 5 35.81 12.38 -12.42
CA GLN A 5 34.52 12.24 -13.10
C GLN A 5 33.47 13.23 -12.56
N GLN A 6 33.49 13.52 -11.25
CA GLN A 6 32.68 14.59 -10.65
C GLN A 6 33.09 15.98 -11.16
N ASN A 7 34.38 16.27 -11.29
CA ASN A 7 34.86 17.56 -11.80
C ASN A 7 34.51 17.76 -13.29
N LEU A 8 34.61 16.72 -14.12
CA LEU A 8 34.11 16.77 -15.50
C LEU A 8 32.61 17.04 -15.57
N SER A 9 31.81 16.37 -14.73
CA SER A 9 30.35 16.58 -14.70
C SER A 9 29.98 18.01 -14.30
N LYS A 10 30.75 18.63 -13.38
CA LYS A 10 30.57 20.03 -12.98
C LYS A 10 30.92 20.99 -14.12
N MET A 11 32.03 20.76 -14.84
CA MET A 11 32.40 21.55 -16.03
C MET A 11 31.33 21.47 -17.12
N ILE A 12 30.84 20.27 -17.43
CA ILE A 12 29.76 20.06 -18.42
C ILE A 12 28.48 20.78 -17.96
N SER A 13 28.14 20.71 -16.67
CA SER A 13 26.95 21.42 -16.14
C SER A 13 27.05 22.96 -16.21
N ALA A 14 28.25 23.51 -16.13
CA ALA A 14 28.49 24.95 -16.23
C ALA A 14 28.43 25.41 -17.69
N GLN A 15 29.03 24.63 -18.60
CA GLN A 15 28.96 24.86 -20.04
C GLN A 15 27.53 24.82 -20.56
N LEU A 16 26.73 23.82 -20.14
CA LEU A 16 25.32 23.70 -20.52
C LEU A 16 24.49 24.88 -20.00
N ARG A 17 24.75 25.36 -18.78
CA ARG A 17 24.09 26.54 -18.22
C ARG A 17 24.42 27.81 -19.00
N ASN A 18 25.67 27.99 -19.41
CA ASN A 18 26.08 29.14 -20.24
C ASN A 18 25.44 29.08 -21.64
N LYS A 19 25.42 27.90 -22.28
CA LYS A 19 24.71 27.73 -23.56
C LYS A 19 23.21 28.06 -23.45
N ALA A 20 22.58 27.67 -22.33
CA ALA A 20 21.19 27.97 -22.04
C ALA A 20 20.93 29.47 -21.84
N THR A 21 21.78 30.18 -21.09
CA THR A 21 21.63 31.62 -20.87
C THR A 21 21.90 32.43 -22.13
N GLU A 22 22.89 32.05 -22.94
CA GLU A 22 23.16 32.66 -24.25
C GLU A 22 21.97 32.54 -25.19
N PHE A 23 21.33 31.37 -25.24
CA PHE A 23 20.12 31.14 -26.03
C PHE A 23 18.94 31.99 -25.53
N LEU A 24 18.70 32.03 -24.21
CA LEU A 24 17.60 32.81 -23.63
C LEU A 24 17.79 34.33 -23.79
N ASN A 25 19.03 34.81 -23.94
CA ASN A 25 19.33 36.24 -24.07
C ASN A 25 19.38 36.72 -25.53
N SER A 26 19.67 35.86 -26.50
CA SER A 26 19.81 36.26 -27.90
C SER A 26 19.39 35.18 -28.89
N ARG A 27 18.47 35.55 -29.81
CA ARG A 27 18.00 34.69 -30.92
C ARG A 27 19.12 34.24 -31.86
N LYS A 28 20.28 34.92 -31.85
CA LYS A 28 21.45 34.55 -32.67
C LYS A 28 22.07 33.21 -32.25
N HIS A 29 21.81 32.74 -31.03
CA HIS A 29 22.33 31.48 -30.50
C HIS A 29 21.31 30.33 -30.57
N ALA A 30 20.36 30.38 -31.51
CA ALA A 30 19.35 29.33 -31.69
C ALA A 30 19.96 27.92 -31.82
N ASN A 31 21.11 27.80 -32.48
CA ASN A 31 21.83 26.53 -32.65
C ASN A 31 22.21 25.86 -31.32
N ASN A 32 22.37 26.63 -30.24
CA ASN A 32 22.72 26.07 -28.93
C ASN A 32 21.66 25.07 -28.42
N VAL A 33 20.37 25.24 -28.75
CA VAL A 33 19.32 24.28 -28.36
C VAL A 33 19.42 23.00 -29.17
N ALA A 34 19.71 23.09 -30.47
CA ALA A 34 19.94 21.93 -31.31
C ALA A 34 21.17 21.13 -30.84
N ASP A 35 22.26 21.82 -30.49
CA ASP A 35 23.44 21.20 -29.89
C ASP A 35 23.10 20.45 -28.59
N ILE A 36 22.34 21.09 -27.69
CA ILE A 36 21.93 20.47 -26.41
C ILE A 36 21.08 19.23 -26.66
N LEU A 37 20.20 19.24 -27.67
CA LEU A 37 19.41 18.08 -28.06
C LEU A 37 20.27 16.97 -28.67
N GLN A 38 21.27 17.29 -29.48
CA GLN A 38 22.24 16.31 -30.01
C GLN A 38 23.08 15.68 -28.89
N MET A 39 23.34 16.39 -27.78
CA MET A 39 24.04 15.81 -26.63
C MET A 39 23.24 14.69 -25.93
N PHE A 40 21.94 14.52 -26.21
CA PHE A 40 21.17 13.35 -25.77
C PHE A 40 21.46 12.09 -26.59
N ASP A 41 21.97 12.23 -27.82
CA ASP A 41 22.36 11.10 -28.67
C ASP A 41 23.69 10.47 -28.26
N ALA A 42 24.54 11.24 -27.58
CA ALA A 42 25.75 10.69 -26.98
C ALA A 42 25.39 9.80 -25.79
N GLU A 43 25.76 8.51 -25.85
CA GLU A 43 25.62 7.57 -24.73
C GLU A 43 26.40 8.09 -23.52
N SER A 44 25.71 8.81 -22.63
CA SER A 44 26.29 9.34 -21.41
C SER A 44 25.67 8.68 -20.19
N ASP A 45 26.50 8.43 -19.18
CA ASP A 45 26.05 7.81 -17.93
C ASP A 45 25.17 8.73 -17.06
N ASN A 46 25.14 10.05 -17.35
CA ASN A 46 24.53 11.06 -16.49
C ASN A 46 23.84 12.18 -17.29
N TYR A 47 22.58 11.96 -17.67
CA TYR A 47 21.75 12.95 -18.36
C TYR A 47 21.18 14.04 -17.44
N THR A 48 21.43 13.97 -16.13
CA THR A 48 20.79 14.83 -15.12
C THR A 48 21.03 16.34 -15.37
N PRO A 49 22.25 16.80 -15.70
CA PRO A 49 22.50 18.21 -16.03
C PRO A 49 21.77 18.66 -17.30
N LEU A 50 21.74 17.81 -18.34
CA LEU A 50 21.07 18.09 -19.62
C LEU A 50 19.56 18.28 -19.42
N LEU A 51 18.95 17.37 -18.66
CA LEU A 51 17.51 17.42 -18.34
C LEU A 51 17.14 18.71 -17.59
N LEU A 52 17.95 19.11 -16.61
CA LEU A 52 17.74 20.36 -15.88
C LEU A 52 17.90 21.59 -16.79
N THR A 53 18.85 21.58 -17.72
CA THR A 53 18.99 22.70 -18.66
C THR A 53 17.81 22.80 -19.64
N ILE A 54 17.31 21.66 -20.13
CA ILE A 54 16.08 21.62 -20.95
C ILE A 54 14.89 22.14 -20.15
N GLU A 55 14.75 21.73 -18.88
CA GLU A 55 13.71 22.22 -17.99
C GLU A 55 13.74 23.75 -17.91
N VAL A 56 14.89 24.36 -17.65
CA VAL A 56 15.03 25.82 -17.54
C VAL A 56 14.73 26.53 -18.86
N ILE A 57 15.28 26.03 -19.99
CA ILE A 57 15.08 26.66 -21.30
C ILE A 57 13.59 26.70 -21.66
N PHE A 58 12.92 25.55 -21.65
CA PHE A 58 11.54 25.48 -22.12
C PHE A 58 10.53 26.04 -21.12
N THR A 59 10.80 26.00 -19.80
CA THR A 59 9.94 26.71 -18.84
C THR A 59 9.97 28.21 -19.05
N GLU A 60 11.13 28.81 -19.36
CA GLU A 60 11.23 30.23 -19.67
C GLU A 60 10.63 30.58 -21.04
N LEU A 61 10.85 29.78 -22.07
CA LEU A 61 10.22 29.98 -23.38
C LEU A 61 8.68 29.95 -23.30
N LEU A 62 8.12 29.01 -22.51
CA LEU A 62 6.68 28.91 -22.29
C LEU A 62 6.13 30.12 -21.52
N LYS A 63 6.85 30.61 -20.50
CA LYS A 63 6.46 31.84 -19.76
C LYS A 63 6.45 33.08 -20.64
N ARG A 64 7.41 33.20 -21.57
CA ARG A 64 7.52 34.33 -22.51
C ARG A 64 6.45 34.29 -23.60
N GLY A 65 5.84 33.13 -23.85
CA GLY A 65 4.87 32.95 -24.92
C GLY A 65 5.49 32.79 -26.31
N ASP A 66 6.81 32.60 -26.40
CA ASP A 66 7.56 32.48 -27.66
C ASP A 66 7.14 31.24 -28.49
N LEU A 67 6.38 30.31 -27.88
CA LEU A 67 5.90 29.06 -28.47
C LEU A 67 4.40 29.11 -28.86
N VAL A 68 3.70 30.21 -28.55
CA VAL A 68 2.28 30.37 -28.84
C VAL A 68 2.10 30.67 -30.33
N GLN A 69 1.29 29.85 -30.98
CA GLN A 69 0.89 30.05 -32.37
C GLN A 69 -0.62 29.99 -32.41
N GLU A 70 -1.25 31.08 -32.84
CA GLU A 70 -2.69 31.11 -33.07
C GLU A 70 -2.99 30.35 -34.36
N ILE A 71 -3.36 29.08 -34.24
CA ILE A 71 -3.86 28.30 -35.38
C ILE A 71 -5.31 28.71 -35.59
N ILE A 72 -5.55 29.67 -36.49
CA ILE A 72 -6.90 30.05 -36.91
C ILE A 72 -7.35 29.03 -37.99
N PRO A 73 -8.41 28.24 -37.77
CA PRO A 73 -8.89 27.31 -38.78
C PRO A 73 -9.23 28.03 -40.09
N LEU A 74 -8.86 27.45 -41.24
CA LEU A 74 -9.11 27.93 -42.61
C LEU A 74 -8.23 29.09 -43.15
N LYS A 75 -7.24 29.59 -42.40
CA LYS A 75 -6.20 30.46 -42.98
C LYS A 75 -5.03 29.65 -43.56
N PRO A 76 -4.43 30.08 -44.70
CA PRO A 76 -3.21 29.46 -45.20
C PRO A 76 -2.10 29.54 -44.15
N ILE A 77 -1.21 28.55 -44.15
CA ILE A 77 -0.07 28.51 -43.24
C ILE A 77 0.78 29.76 -43.49
N ASP A 78 0.89 30.62 -42.49
CA ASP A 78 1.78 31.78 -42.58
C ASP A 78 3.24 31.28 -42.70
N HIS A 79 3.89 31.61 -43.82
CA HIS A 79 5.31 31.35 -44.11
C HIS A 79 6.21 32.54 -43.68
N SER A 80 5.75 33.34 -42.71
CA SER A 80 6.59 34.39 -42.13
C SER A 80 7.82 33.75 -41.47
N PRO A 81 9.02 34.37 -41.55
CA PRO A 81 10.21 33.86 -40.85
C PRO A 81 9.98 33.70 -39.34
N GLU A 82 9.07 34.48 -38.73
CA GLU A 82 8.67 34.31 -37.34
C GLU A 82 7.79 33.07 -37.11
N ALA A 83 6.91 32.76 -38.06
CA ALA A 83 6.07 31.56 -38.02
C ALA A 83 6.88 30.27 -38.24
N GLU A 84 7.93 30.33 -39.06
CA GLU A 84 8.86 29.22 -39.25
C GLU A 84 9.76 29.00 -38.02
N TYR A 85 10.25 30.08 -37.41
CA TYR A 85 11.04 30.00 -36.17
C TYR A 85 10.23 29.43 -35.00
N THR A 86 8.98 29.86 -34.83
CA THR A 86 8.08 29.32 -33.79
C THR A 86 7.72 27.86 -34.03
N ARG A 87 7.52 27.44 -35.30
CA ARG A 87 7.34 26.02 -35.66
C ARG A 87 8.58 25.19 -35.33
N TRP A 88 9.76 25.67 -35.70
CA TRP A 88 11.03 25.02 -35.36
C TRP A 88 11.21 24.88 -33.84
N LEU A 89 10.90 25.92 -33.06
CA LEU A 89 10.95 25.86 -31.60
C LEU A 89 9.98 24.82 -31.01
N ARG A 90 8.78 24.64 -31.60
CA ARG A 90 7.85 23.58 -31.22
C ARG A 90 8.40 22.19 -31.55
N GLU A 91 9.01 22.02 -32.71
CA GLU A 91 9.68 20.75 -33.06
C GLU A 91 10.82 20.44 -32.10
N CYS A 92 11.62 21.44 -31.71
CA CYS A 92 12.64 21.28 -30.67
C CYS A 92 12.04 20.90 -29.31
N TYR A 93 10.89 21.48 -28.95
CA TYR A 93 10.18 21.14 -27.71
C TYR A 93 9.63 19.70 -27.73
N GLU A 94 9.03 19.29 -28.84
CA GLU A 94 8.57 17.91 -29.06
C GLU A 94 9.73 16.92 -28.98
N ALA A 95 10.85 17.23 -29.65
CA ALA A 95 12.06 16.44 -29.58
C ALA A 95 12.60 16.35 -28.14
N ALA A 96 12.65 17.47 -27.41
CA ALA A 96 13.08 17.51 -26.02
C ALA A 96 12.24 16.59 -25.12
N LEU A 97 10.92 16.62 -25.27
CA LEU A 97 10.00 15.76 -24.52
C LEU A 97 10.17 14.29 -24.90
N ALA A 98 10.31 13.97 -26.19
CA ALA A 98 10.56 12.61 -26.65
C ALA A 98 11.87 12.05 -26.06
N ARG A 99 12.95 12.85 -26.05
CA ARG A 99 14.22 12.46 -25.43
C ARG A 99 14.13 12.32 -23.91
N CYS A 100 13.40 13.19 -23.22
CA CYS A 100 13.15 13.03 -21.79
C CYS A 100 12.46 11.69 -21.49
N LEU A 101 11.44 11.33 -22.27
CA LEU A 101 10.72 10.06 -22.15
C LEU A 101 11.60 8.84 -22.49
N GLU A 102 12.49 8.96 -23.46
CA GLU A 102 13.49 7.93 -23.78
C GLU A 102 14.49 7.74 -22.62
N CYS A 103 14.96 8.84 -22.00
CA CYS A 103 15.81 8.79 -20.82
C CYS A 103 15.14 8.09 -19.64
N VAL A 104 13.81 8.19 -19.49
CA VAL A 104 13.06 7.45 -18.45
C VAL A 104 13.16 5.93 -18.67
N LYS A 105 13.27 5.45 -19.91
CA LYS A 105 13.43 4.02 -20.21
C LYS A 105 14.88 3.55 -20.09
N ARG A 106 15.82 4.27 -20.71
CA ARG A 106 17.21 3.81 -20.92
C ARG A 106 18.20 4.27 -19.84
N GLY A 107 17.87 5.29 -19.06
CA GLY A 107 18.82 5.91 -18.13
C GLY A 107 19.10 5.11 -16.84
N ARG A 108 20.15 5.51 -16.12
CA ARG A 108 20.38 5.07 -14.73
C ARG A 108 19.27 5.59 -13.79
N VAL A 109 19.11 4.97 -12.62
CA VAL A 109 18.01 5.28 -11.67
C VAL A 109 17.90 6.79 -11.37
N SER A 110 19.00 7.47 -11.10
CA SER A 110 19.02 8.92 -10.82
C SER A 110 18.56 9.76 -12.01
N SER A 111 19.06 9.49 -13.22
CA SER A 111 18.67 10.20 -14.43
C SER A 111 17.23 9.88 -14.84
N ARG A 112 16.73 8.65 -14.62
CA ARG A 112 15.33 8.29 -14.85
C ARG A 112 14.38 9.08 -13.95
N LEU A 113 14.71 9.15 -12.66
CA LEU A 113 13.92 9.92 -11.69
C LEU A 113 13.89 11.41 -12.06
N GLN A 114 15.04 11.98 -12.42
CA GLN A 114 15.10 13.36 -12.86
C GLN A 114 14.33 13.59 -14.16
N ALA A 115 14.44 12.69 -15.15
CA ALA A 115 13.74 12.81 -16.43
C ALA A 115 12.22 12.79 -16.27
N LEU A 116 11.71 12.00 -15.33
CA LEU A 116 10.29 12.01 -14.99
C LEU A 116 9.86 13.35 -14.37
N VAL A 117 10.67 13.88 -13.43
CA VAL A 117 10.39 15.18 -12.80
C VAL A 117 10.43 16.31 -13.84
N THR A 118 11.42 16.32 -14.73
CA THR A 118 11.50 17.32 -15.79
C THR A 118 10.31 17.23 -16.75
N ALA A 119 9.91 16.02 -17.17
CA ALA A 119 8.71 15.82 -17.99
C ALA A 119 7.43 16.34 -17.30
N CYS A 120 7.26 16.08 -15.99
CA CYS A 120 6.12 16.56 -15.23
C CYS A 120 6.13 18.09 -15.02
N LYS A 121 7.30 18.70 -14.87
CA LYS A 121 7.42 20.17 -14.78
C LYS A 121 7.20 20.86 -16.13
N LEU A 122 7.66 20.27 -17.23
CA LEU A 122 7.34 20.75 -18.57
C LEU A 122 5.84 20.64 -18.86
N LEU A 123 5.20 19.54 -18.43
CA LEU A 123 3.74 19.39 -18.44
C LEU A 123 3.06 20.50 -17.63
N GLN A 124 3.56 20.79 -16.42
CA GLN A 124 3.03 21.86 -15.57
C GLN A 124 3.17 23.23 -16.26
N ALA A 125 4.31 23.51 -16.88
CA ALA A 125 4.54 24.76 -17.59
C ALA A 125 3.62 24.90 -18.81
N GLU A 126 3.41 23.84 -19.59
CA GLU A 126 2.48 23.81 -20.73
C GLU A 126 1.02 24.00 -20.26
N GLY A 127 0.63 23.45 -19.11
CA GLY A 127 -0.70 23.67 -18.53
C GLY A 127 -0.93 25.12 -18.09
N ARG A 128 0.11 25.80 -17.58
CA ARG A 128 0.04 27.22 -17.19
C ARG A 128 0.02 28.15 -18.40
N TYR A 129 0.87 27.86 -19.37
CA TYR A 129 1.06 28.62 -20.61
C TYR A 129 0.78 27.72 -21.81
N PRO A 130 -0.49 27.60 -22.23
CA PRO A 130 -0.86 26.70 -23.32
C PRO A 130 -0.26 27.18 -24.64
N LEU A 131 0.10 26.22 -25.49
CA LEU A 131 0.61 26.47 -26.85
C LEU A 131 -0.46 27.09 -27.76
N GLU A 132 -1.74 26.88 -27.43
CA GLU A 132 -2.89 27.42 -28.15
C GLU A 132 -3.75 28.28 -27.19
N PRO A 133 -4.22 29.46 -27.63
CA PRO A 133 -5.07 30.29 -26.80
C PRO A 133 -6.38 29.57 -26.51
N THR A 134 -6.57 29.16 -25.25
CA THR A 134 -7.78 28.48 -24.77
C THR A 134 -8.51 29.38 -23.78
N ASN A 135 -9.82 29.55 -23.98
CA ASN A 135 -10.67 30.37 -23.10
C ASN A 135 -10.98 29.71 -21.75
N GLY A 136 -10.49 28.48 -21.50
CA GLY A 136 -10.78 27.67 -20.32
C GLY A 136 -9.52 27.12 -19.64
N PHE A 137 -9.70 26.35 -18.57
CA PHE A 137 -8.61 25.63 -17.92
C PHE A 137 -8.07 24.54 -18.87
N TYR A 138 -6.80 24.66 -19.26
CA TYR A 138 -6.12 23.70 -20.13
C TYR A 138 -5.25 22.76 -19.31
N PHE A 139 -5.40 21.45 -19.55
CA PHE A 139 -4.53 20.42 -19.01
C PHE A 139 -3.99 19.56 -20.16
N PRO A 140 -2.65 19.44 -20.34
CA PRO A 140 -2.07 18.67 -21.44
C PRO A 140 -2.24 17.15 -21.28
N SER A 141 -3.43 16.64 -21.58
CA SER A 141 -3.77 15.22 -21.41
C SER A 141 -2.98 14.28 -22.33
N VAL A 142 -2.57 14.75 -23.51
CA VAL A 142 -1.75 13.97 -24.46
C VAL A 142 -0.35 13.73 -23.89
N ARG A 143 0.26 14.75 -23.29
CA ARG A 143 1.57 14.65 -22.63
C ARG A 143 1.52 13.67 -21.46
N LEU A 144 0.47 13.77 -20.62
CA LEU A 144 0.27 12.84 -19.51
C LEU A 144 0.08 11.40 -20.02
N LYS A 145 -0.63 11.22 -21.15
CA LYS A 145 -0.77 9.92 -21.81
C LYS A 145 0.60 9.34 -22.19
N ASN A 146 1.47 10.14 -22.80
CA ASN A 146 2.82 9.70 -23.19
C ASN A 146 3.65 9.31 -21.94
N ILE A 147 3.60 10.10 -20.86
CA ILE A 147 4.25 9.75 -19.59
C ILE A 147 3.73 8.41 -19.06
N PHE A 148 2.40 8.21 -19.04
CA PHE A 148 1.81 6.96 -18.55
C PHE A 148 2.16 5.77 -19.43
N THR A 149 2.25 5.92 -20.76
CA THR A 149 2.71 4.82 -21.62
C THR A 149 4.14 4.38 -21.34
N VAL A 150 4.99 5.29 -20.88
CA VAL A 150 6.37 4.97 -20.47
C VAL A 150 6.42 4.35 -19.07
N LEU A 151 5.60 4.84 -18.13
CA LEU A 151 5.51 4.27 -16.78
C LEU A 151 4.88 2.87 -16.78
N LEU A 152 4.00 2.58 -17.74
CA LEU A 152 3.32 1.31 -17.92
C LEU A 152 4.09 0.40 -18.90
N ASP A 153 5.41 0.32 -18.75
CA ASP A 153 6.24 -0.59 -19.53
C ASP A 153 5.93 -2.06 -19.14
N SER A 154 6.00 -2.95 -20.13
CA SER A 154 5.76 -4.39 -19.96
C SER A 154 6.99 -5.17 -19.52
N GLU A 155 8.19 -4.60 -19.68
CA GLU A 155 9.46 -5.29 -19.45
C GLU A 155 10.16 -4.83 -18.17
N ILE A 156 10.04 -3.56 -17.81
CA ILE A 156 10.79 -2.94 -16.71
C ILE A 156 9.83 -2.61 -15.56
N SER A 157 10.19 -3.01 -14.33
CA SER A 157 9.47 -2.56 -13.13
C SER A 157 9.74 -1.07 -12.88
N MET A 158 8.69 -0.25 -12.93
CA MET A 158 8.79 1.21 -12.79
C MET A 158 8.42 1.70 -11.37
N SER A 159 8.48 0.83 -10.36
CA SER A 159 8.02 1.12 -8.99
C SER A 159 8.67 2.37 -8.37
N ALA A 160 9.99 2.55 -8.51
CA ALA A 160 10.70 3.72 -8.01
C ALA A 160 10.25 5.03 -8.69
N LEU A 161 9.95 4.97 -9.99
CA LEU A 161 9.47 6.11 -10.76
C LEU A 161 8.04 6.46 -10.39
N ILE A 162 7.18 5.45 -10.21
CA ILE A 162 5.80 5.67 -9.79
C ILE A 162 5.74 6.20 -8.35
N ALA A 163 6.63 5.73 -7.46
CA ALA A 163 6.77 6.30 -6.12
C ALA A 163 7.19 7.77 -6.17
N ARG A 164 8.08 8.16 -7.09
CA ARG A 164 8.43 9.58 -7.29
C ARG A 164 7.28 10.38 -7.89
N PHE A 165 6.47 9.78 -8.76
CA PHE A 165 5.28 10.41 -9.33
C PHE A 165 4.21 10.72 -8.28
N GLN A 166 4.25 10.08 -7.10
CA GLN A 166 3.29 10.31 -6.02
C GLN A 166 3.21 11.79 -5.60
N GLU A 167 4.31 12.54 -5.66
CA GLU A 167 4.33 13.99 -5.38
C GLU A 167 3.37 14.77 -6.29
N PHE A 168 3.16 14.31 -7.52
CA PHE A 168 2.24 14.92 -8.47
C PHE A 168 0.81 14.39 -8.35
N THR A 169 0.61 13.20 -7.77
CA THR A 169 -0.73 12.65 -7.55
C THR A 169 -1.50 13.34 -6.41
N GLU A 170 -0.81 14.13 -5.59
CA GLU A 170 -1.46 14.98 -4.57
C GLU A 170 -2.32 16.10 -5.19
N TYR A 171 -2.03 16.51 -6.43
CA TYR A 171 -2.78 17.56 -7.10
C TYR A 171 -4.09 17.02 -7.70
N LYS A 172 -5.21 17.73 -7.47
CA LYS A 172 -6.56 17.27 -7.87
C LYS A 172 -6.77 17.23 -9.38
N ASP A 173 -6.14 18.12 -10.13
CA ASP A 173 -6.16 18.14 -11.60
C ASP A 173 -5.44 16.90 -12.18
N VAL A 174 -4.24 16.60 -11.67
CA VAL A 174 -3.50 15.39 -12.04
C VAL A 174 -4.29 14.13 -11.68
N GLN A 175 -4.97 14.09 -10.54
CA GLN A 175 -5.84 12.95 -10.18
C GLN A 175 -6.97 12.76 -11.21
N GLN A 176 -7.74 13.81 -11.51
CA GLN A 176 -8.89 13.71 -12.42
C GLN A 176 -8.49 13.37 -13.86
N TYR A 177 -7.51 14.09 -14.41
CA TYR A 177 -7.03 13.82 -15.76
C TYR A 177 -6.19 12.55 -15.84
N GLY A 178 -5.44 12.22 -14.80
CA GLY A 178 -4.68 10.97 -14.69
C GLY A 178 -5.59 9.75 -14.71
N LEU A 179 -6.66 9.73 -13.91
CA LEU A 179 -7.64 8.64 -13.96
C LEU A 179 -8.31 8.55 -15.35
N LYS A 180 -8.65 9.68 -15.97
CA LYS A 180 -9.19 9.72 -17.34
C LYS A 180 -8.22 9.08 -18.34
N VAL A 181 -6.96 9.49 -18.34
CA VAL A 181 -5.90 8.98 -19.22
C VAL A 181 -5.64 7.51 -18.97
N LEU A 182 -5.51 7.09 -17.71
CA LEU A 182 -5.29 5.69 -17.33
C LEU A 182 -6.44 4.79 -17.82
N SER A 183 -7.68 5.28 -17.74
CA SER A 183 -8.87 4.56 -18.23
C SER A 183 -8.92 4.44 -19.77
N SER A 184 -8.12 5.24 -20.49
CA SER A 184 -8.00 5.18 -21.94
C SER A 184 -6.88 4.25 -22.42
N ILE A 185 -5.84 4.04 -21.60
CA ILE A 185 -4.68 3.19 -21.92
C ILE A 185 -4.90 1.73 -21.48
N GLY A 186 -5.78 1.49 -20.50
CA GLY A 186 -6.00 0.17 -19.92
C GLY A 186 -6.28 -0.92 -20.96
N TYR A 187 -5.52 -2.03 -20.87
CA TYR A 187 -5.70 -3.19 -21.73
C TYR A 187 -6.83 -4.10 -21.24
N LYS A 188 -7.66 -4.56 -22.18
CA LYS A 188 -8.69 -5.59 -21.89
C LYS A 188 -8.14 -7.02 -21.91
N LYS A 189 -7.10 -7.29 -22.71
CA LYS A 189 -6.40 -8.59 -22.74
C LYS A 189 -5.39 -8.66 -21.60
N SER A 190 -5.19 -9.85 -21.01
CA SER A 190 -4.25 -10.09 -19.91
C SER A 190 -2.81 -9.67 -20.31
N PRO A 191 -2.26 -8.59 -19.74
CA PRO A 191 -0.92 -8.12 -20.08
C PRO A 191 0.17 -8.89 -19.32
N SER A 192 1.45 -8.51 -19.47
CA SER A 192 2.55 -9.12 -18.71
C SER A 192 2.39 -8.90 -17.20
N SER A 193 2.95 -9.79 -16.36
CA SER A 193 2.89 -9.63 -14.90
C SER A 193 3.51 -8.30 -14.43
N ILE A 194 4.52 -7.79 -15.13
CA ILE A 194 5.20 -6.53 -14.80
C ILE A 194 4.28 -5.34 -15.12
N TYR A 195 3.62 -5.38 -16.28
CA TYR A 195 2.62 -4.38 -16.64
C TYR A 195 1.49 -4.32 -15.60
N MET A 196 0.94 -5.49 -15.21
CA MET A 196 -0.13 -5.54 -14.18
C MET A 196 0.33 -4.87 -12.88
N GLN A 197 1.57 -5.13 -12.46
CA GLN A 197 2.12 -4.56 -11.24
C GLN A 197 2.32 -3.04 -11.34
N ASN A 198 2.91 -2.55 -12.44
CA ASN A 198 3.09 -1.12 -12.72
C ASN A 198 1.74 -0.39 -12.80
N TYR A 199 0.74 -1.00 -13.43
CA TYR A 199 -0.61 -0.44 -13.54
C TYR A 199 -1.31 -0.31 -12.20
N LEU A 200 -1.30 -1.37 -11.39
CA LEU A 200 -1.90 -1.36 -10.05
C LEU A 200 -1.17 -0.38 -9.12
N GLU A 201 0.15 -0.26 -9.23
CA GLU A 201 0.95 0.72 -8.51
C GLU A 201 0.58 2.15 -8.87
N LEU A 202 0.45 2.45 -10.16
CA LEU A 202 0.04 3.78 -10.61
C LEU A 202 -1.39 4.12 -10.19
N LEU A 203 -2.31 3.16 -10.28
CA LEU A 203 -3.69 3.33 -9.82
C LEU A 203 -3.76 3.58 -8.31
N ASP A 204 -2.98 2.84 -7.51
CA ASP A 204 -2.84 3.03 -6.07
C ASP A 204 -2.35 4.45 -5.73
N LYS A 205 -1.30 4.95 -6.42
CA LYS A 205 -0.83 6.32 -6.22
C LYS A 205 -1.85 7.38 -6.63
N LEU A 206 -2.57 7.18 -7.72
CA LEU A 206 -3.64 8.11 -8.14
C LEU A 206 -4.83 8.14 -7.17
N LEU A 207 -5.04 7.07 -6.41
CA LEU A 207 -6.09 6.96 -5.38
C LEU A 207 -5.58 7.23 -3.96
N ALA A 208 -4.35 7.75 -3.81
CA ALA A 208 -3.78 8.09 -2.51
C ALA A 208 -4.60 9.19 -1.80
N VAL A 209 -5.08 10.18 -2.57
CA VAL A 209 -6.01 11.20 -2.09
C VAL A 209 -7.43 10.65 -2.19
N GLU A 210 -8.14 10.63 -1.05
CA GLU A 210 -9.50 10.12 -0.97
C GLU A 210 -10.44 10.91 -1.88
N ILE A 211 -11.13 10.20 -2.78
CA ILE A 211 -12.17 10.80 -3.61
C ILE A 211 -13.46 10.83 -2.78
N PRO A 212 -14.08 12.00 -2.57
CA PRO A 212 -15.32 12.09 -1.80
C PRO A 212 -16.44 11.29 -2.49
N THR A 213 -16.97 10.28 -1.79
CA THR A 213 -18.04 9.38 -2.30
C THR A 213 -19.44 9.86 -1.94
N GLU A 214 -19.56 10.68 -0.90
CA GLU A 214 -20.82 11.28 -0.45
C GLU A 214 -20.66 12.79 -0.33
N ALA A 215 -21.73 13.51 -0.66
CA ALA A 215 -21.94 14.86 -0.16
C ALA A 215 -22.14 14.74 1.36
N LYS A 216 -21.05 14.58 2.12
CA LYS A 216 -21.09 14.80 3.57
C LYS A 216 -21.77 16.15 3.75
N ASN A 217 -22.90 16.12 4.44
CA ASN A 217 -23.74 17.27 4.74
C ASN A 217 -22.87 18.50 5.00
N LYS A 218 -23.07 19.56 4.22
CA LYS A 218 -22.42 20.88 4.29
C LYS A 218 -22.64 21.63 5.62
N ALA A 219 -22.75 20.96 6.75
CA ALA A 219 -23.20 21.55 8.01
C ALA A 219 -22.22 21.42 9.19
N LYS A 220 -21.09 20.72 9.07
CA LYS A 220 -20.07 20.72 10.13
C LYS A 220 -18.69 20.53 9.51
N GLU A 221 -17.72 21.30 10.01
CA GLU A 221 -16.35 21.50 9.48
C GLU A 221 -16.24 22.59 8.39
N ARG A 222 -16.69 23.80 8.73
CA ARG A 222 -15.97 25.02 8.35
C ARG A 222 -14.86 25.22 9.38
N ASP A 223 -13.70 24.60 9.16
CA ASP A 223 -12.40 25.10 9.59
C ASP A 223 -11.34 24.15 8.99
N ASP A 224 -10.39 24.73 8.26
CA ASP A 224 -9.26 24.09 7.56
C ASP A 224 -9.53 23.36 6.22
N GLU A 225 -10.33 23.94 5.30
CA GLU A 225 -10.17 23.63 3.87
C GLU A 225 -8.84 24.21 3.38
N LYS A 226 -7.73 23.45 3.54
CA LYS A 226 -6.49 23.67 2.79
C LYS A 226 -6.87 23.89 1.33
N GLU A 227 -6.53 25.05 0.78
CA GLU A 227 -6.77 25.35 -0.63
C GLU A 227 -6.32 24.16 -1.49
N ASP A 228 -7.24 23.67 -2.33
CA ASP A 228 -6.98 22.53 -3.18
C ASP A 228 -5.74 22.79 -4.03
N LYS A 229 -4.68 22.01 -3.80
CA LYS A 229 -3.46 22.10 -4.61
C LYS A 229 -3.82 21.70 -6.05
N VAL A 230 -3.70 22.65 -6.97
CA VAL A 230 -3.85 22.43 -8.42
C VAL A 230 -2.48 22.63 -9.07
N LEU A 231 -2.05 21.69 -9.90
CA LEU A 231 -0.73 21.74 -10.54
C LEU A 231 -0.65 22.90 -11.56
N CYS A 232 -1.69 23.04 -12.39
CA CYS A 232 -1.73 23.93 -13.55
C CYS A 232 -2.50 25.26 -13.32
N SER A 233 -2.69 25.70 -12.07
CA SER A 233 -3.35 27.00 -11.82
C SER A 233 -2.44 28.19 -12.15
N VAL A 234 -3.02 29.22 -12.74
CA VAL A 234 -2.40 30.54 -12.97
C VAL A 234 -3.32 31.60 -12.39
N GLU A 235 -2.75 32.57 -11.67
CA GLU A 235 -3.48 33.74 -11.18
C GLU A 235 -4.12 34.48 -12.36
N GLY A 236 -5.45 34.65 -12.33
CA GLY A 236 -6.21 35.35 -13.39
C GLY A 236 -6.90 34.48 -14.45
N LYS A 237 -6.72 33.14 -14.44
CA LYS A 237 -7.44 32.19 -15.32
C LYS A 237 -8.59 31.47 -14.57
N PRO A 238 -9.58 30.88 -15.27
CA PRO A 238 -10.68 30.16 -14.61
C PRO A 238 -10.14 29.04 -13.70
N LYS A 239 -10.64 29.02 -12.45
CA LYS A 239 -10.28 28.00 -11.45
C LYS A 239 -10.71 26.61 -11.93
N PHE A 240 -9.88 25.62 -11.67
CA PHE A 240 -10.16 24.22 -12.01
C PHE A 240 -11.39 23.70 -11.25
N ALA A 241 -12.34 23.10 -11.98
CA ALA A 241 -13.52 22.45 -11.39
C ALA A 241 -13.25 20.96 -11.19
N TYR A 242 -13.08 20.55 -9.93
CA TYR A 242 -12.94 19.14 -9.56
C TYR A 242 -14.31 18.45 -9.56
N HIS A 243 -14.41 17.33 -10.29
CA HIS A 243 -15.63 16.54 -10.41
C HIS A 243 -15.46 15.13 -9.81
N PRO A 244 -15.81 14.91 -8.52
CA PRO A 244 -15.64 13.63 -7.84
C PRO A 244 -16.33 12.46 -8.54
N MET A 245 -17.52 12.68 -9.11
CA MET A 245 -18.27 11.65 -9.83
C MET A 245 -17.56 11.16 -11.09
N VAL A 246 -16.86 12.06 -11.80
CA VAL A 246 -16.08 11.73 -12.99
C VAL A 246 -14.85 10.90 -12.60
N CYS A 247 -14.15 11.30 -11.54
CA CYS A 247 -13.04 10.54 -10.97
C CYS A 247 -13.49 9.12 -10.56
N ARG A 248 -14.62 9.00 -9.86
CA ARG A 248 -15.21 7.70 -9.49
C ARG A 248 -15.50 6.84 -10.71
N ARG A 249 -16.09 7.41 -11.77
CA ARG A 249 -16.40 6.68 -13.01
C ARG A 249 -15.13 6.16 -13.69
N HIS A 250 -14.08 6.97 -13.77
CA HIS A 250 -12.81 6.56 -14.37
C HIS A 250 -12.08 5.53 -13.50
N ALA A 251 -12.07 5.68 -12.18
CA ALA A 251 -11.50 4.68 -11.26
C ALA A 251 -12.19 3.31 -11.39
N ASN A 252 -13.53 3.28 -11.46
CA ASN A 252 -14.28 2.04 -11.71
C ASN A 252 -13.92 1.42 -13.07
N ARG A 253 -13.73 2.24 -14.11
CA ARG A 253 -13.35 1.74 -15.43
C ARG A 253 -11.92 1.15 -15.43
N CYS A 254 -10.98 1.81 -14.74
CA CYS A 254 -9.62 1.29 -14.55
C CYS A 254 -9.64 -0.05 -13.80
N TRP A 255 -10.40 -0.13 -12.70
CA TRP A 255 -10.57 -1.36 -11.94
C TRP A 255 -11.23 -2.47 -12.76
N GLY A 256 -12.22 -2.14 -13.60
CA GLY A 256 -12.86 -3.09 -14.50
C GLY A 256 -11.89 -3.78 -15.47
N PHE A 257 -10.80 -3.11 -15.87
CA PHE A 257 -9.73 -3.76 -16.63
C PHE A 257 -8.92 -4.73 -15.76
N ALA A 258 -8.56 -4.32 -14.55
CA ALA A 258 -7.81 -5.17 -13.62
C ALA A 258 -8.56 -6.47 -13.26
N CYS A 259 -9.88 -6.41 -13.11
CA CYS A 259 -10.73 -7.60 -12.87
C CYS A 259 -10.74 -8.59 -14.04
N GLN A 260 -10.46 -8.16 -15.27
CA GLN A 260 -10.42 -9.04 -16.45
C GLN A 260 -9.08 -9.76 -16.61
N TRP A 261 -8.08 -9.37 -15.82
CA TRP A 261 -6.76 -9.98 -15.89
C TRP A 261 -6.67 -11.25 -15.05
N SER A 262 -5.82 -12.17 -15.49
CA SER A 262 -5.48 -13.38 -14.74
C SER A 262 -4.56 -13.03 -13.55
N LEU A 263 -5.10 -12.31 -12.57
CA LEU A 263 -4.37 -11.85 -11.38
C LEU A 263 -3.80 -13.03 -10.59
N CYS A 264 -4.48 -14.18 -10.59
CA CYS A 264 -4.05 -15.42 -9.93
C CYS A 264 -2.72 -15.98 -10.47
N GLY A 265 -2.31 -15.60 -11.69
CA GLY A 265 -1.03 -16.01 -12.27
C GLY A 265 0.20 -15.35 -11.62
N SER A 266 0.02 -14.27 -10.85
CA SER A 266 1.12 -13.56 -10.17
C SER A 266 0.75 -13.18 -8.73
N PRO A 267 1.33 -13.85 -7.70
CA PRO A 267 0.94 -13.63 -6.30
C PRO A 267 1.31 -12.24 -5.78
N ARG A 268 2.23 -11.52 -6.44
CA ARG A 268 2.57 -10.13 -6.09
C ARG A 268 1.52 -9.15 -6.61
N ALA A 269 1.12 -9.29 -7.87
CA ALA A 269 0.08 -8.45 -8.46
C ALA A 269 -1.27 -8.69 -7.77
N HIS A 270 -1.60 -9.94 -7.47
CA HIS A 270 -2.83 -10.30 -6.78
C HIS A 270 -2.93 -9.70 -5.37
N ARG A 271 -1.90 -9.84 -4.52
CA ARG A 271 -1.87 -9.21 -3.18
C ARG A 271 -2.01 -7.70 -3.25
N ARG A 272 -1.38 -7.06 -4.23
CA ARG A 272 -1.49 -5.61 -4.41
C ARG A 272 -2.88 -5.18 -4.87
N ALA A 273 -3.47 -5.94 -5.80
CA ALA A 273 -4.86 -5.72 -6.23
C ALA A 273 -5.82 -5.82 -5.05
N LEU A 274 -5.66 -6.81 -4.16
CA LEU A 274 -6.47 -6.95 -2.95
C LEU A 274 -6.29 -5.78 -1.98
N LEU A 275 -5.06 -5.37 -1.69
CA LEU A 275 -4.80 -4.20 -0.84
C LEU A 275 -5.47 -2.94 -1.40
N LEU A 276 -5.29 -2.69 -2.70
CA LEU A 276 -5.89 -1.56 -3.41
C LEU A 276 -7.42 -1.62 -3.39
N LEU A 277 -7.98 -2.82 -3.60
CA LEU A 277 -9.41 -3.06 -3.56
C LEU A 277 -9.96 -2.63 -2.19
N VAL A 278 -9.43 -3.24 -1.14
CA VAL A 278 -9.94 -3.12 0.22
C VAL A 278 -9.76 -1.72 0.79
N GLU A 279 -8.60 -1.10 0.61
CA GLU A 279 -8.25 0.16 1.27
C GLU A 279 -8.77 1.39 0.51
N ARG A 280 -8.83 1.33 -0.83
CA ARG A 280 -9.12 2.53 -1.64
C ARG A 280 -10.37 2.38 -2.51
N LEU A 281 -10.56 1.23 -3.16
CA LEU A 281 -11.60 1.09 -4.18
C LEU A 281 -12.97 0.70 -3.65
N MET A 282 -13.06 -0.08 -2.57
CA MET A 282 -14.33 -0.52 -1.97
C MET A 282 -15.39 0.60 -1.84
N PRO A 283 -15.09 1.79 -1.28
CA PRO A 283 -16.07 2.88 -1.22
C PRO A 283 -16.41 3.49 -2.60
N LEU A 284 -15.51 3.39 -3.57
CA LEU A 284 -15.67 3.96 -4.91
C LEU A 284 -16.44 3.05 -5.86
N LEU A 285 -16.56 1.75 -5.56
CA LEU A 285 -17.23 0.80 -6.44
C LEU A 285 -18.67 1.23 -6.73
N SER A 286 -19.03 1.25 -8.01
CA SER A 286 -20.41 1.48 -8.45
C SER A 286 -21.27 0.22 -8.27
N LYS A 287 -20.65 -0.95 -8.47
CA LYS A 287 -21.27 -2.28 -8.39
C LYS A 287 -20.39 -3.21 -7.53
N PRO A 288 -20.55 -3.18 -6.20
CA PRO A 288 -19.68 -3.92 -5.28
C PRO A 288 -19.81 -5.44 -5.41
N HIS A 289 -20.97 -5.94 -5.86
CA HIS A 289 -21.23 -7.37 -6.09
C HIS A 289 -20.30 -8.01 -7.13
N LEU A 290 -19.74 -7.22 -8.07
CA LEU A 290 -18.79 -7.74 -9.06
C LEU A 290 -17.45 -8.14 -8.44
N ALA A 291 -17.11 -7.59 -7.27
CA ALA A 291 -15.88 -7.95 -6.56
C ALA A 291 -16.03 -9.27 -5.78
N THR A 292 -17.25 -9.75 -5.56
CA THR A 292 -17.52 -10.95 -4.75
C THR A 292 -16.83 -12.18 -5.33
N ASP A 293 -16.96 -12.44 -6.63
CA ASP A 293 -16.38 -13.61 -7.29
C ASP A 293 -14.86 -13.67 -7.14
N MET A 294 -14.18 -12.55 -7.43
CA MET A 294 -12.73 -12.42 -7.23
C MET A 294 -12.32 -12.58 -5.76
N LEU A 295 -13.13 -12.09 -4.82
CA LEU A 295 -12.89 -12.24 -3.38
C LEU A 295 -13.11 -13.68 -2.90
N CYS A 296 -14.06 -14.41 -3.48
CA CYS A 296 -14.27 -15.84 -3.25
C CYS A 296 -13.05 -16.65 -3.72
N ASP A 297 -12.65 -16.47 -4.98
CA ASP A 297 -11.49 -17.16 -5.56
C ASP A 297 -10.20 -16.90 -4.78
N SER A 298 -10.02 -15.66 -4.31
CA SER A 298 -8.86 -15.28 -3.50
C SER A 298 -8.92 -15.81 -2.07
N LEU A 299 -10.12 -16.08 -1.54
CA LEU A 299 -10.27 -16.80 -0.28
C LEU A 299 -9.86 -18.26 -0.43
N ASP A 300 -10.30 -18.90 -1.52
CA ASP A 300 -10.00 -20.31 -1.83
C ASP A 300 -8.51 -20.55 -2.17
N ALA A 301 -7.79 -19.52 -2.64
CA ALA A 301 -6.36 -19.60 -2.90
C ALA A 301 -5.49 -19.85 -1.65
N GLY A 302 -6.02 -19.64 -0.44
CA GLY A 302 -5.32 -19.90 0.82
C GLY A 302 -4.14 -18.97 1.15
N GLY A 303 -3.54 -19.18 2.31
CA GLY A 303 -2.35 -18.47 2.78
C GLY A 303 -2.52 -16.94 2.92
N SER A 304 -1.46 -16.18 2.65
CA SER A 304 -1.45 -14.72 2.85
C SER A 304 -2.43 -13.93 1.95
N ILE A 305 -2.90 -14.55 0.86
CA ILE A 305 -3.87 -13.96 -0.06
C ILE A 305 -5.27 -14.02 0.56
N SER A 306 -5.66 -15.19 1.07
CA SER A 306 -6.96 -15.40 1.74
C SER A 306 -7.17 -14.43 2.92
N MET A 307 -6.12 -14.16 3.69
CA MET A 307 -6.17 -13.22 4.82
C MET A 307 -6.43 -11.78 4.39
N LEU A 308 -5.93 -11.37 3.21
CA LEU A 308 -6.21 -10.05 2.65
C LEU A 308 -7.63 -9.98 2.07
N ALA A 309 -8.04 -11.05 1.39
CA ALA A 309 -9.38 -11.19 0.81
C ALA A 309 -10.47 -11.11 1.89
N LEU A 310 -10.22 -11.69 3.07
CA LEU A 310 -11.16 -11.67 4.20
C LEU A 310 -11.61 -10.26 4.58
N GLN A 311 -10.72 -9.26 4.53
CA GLN A 311 -11.15 -7.88 4.80
C GLN A 311 -12.09 -7.35 3.72
N GLY A 312 -11.84 -7.69 2.46
CA GLY A 312 -12.73 -7.34 1.34
C GLY A 312 -14.11 -7.95 1.54
N VAL A 313 -14.17 -9.24 1.91
CA VAL A 313 -15.42 -9.93 2.24
C VAL A 313 -16.12 -9.27 3.42
N LEU A 314 -15.41 -8.92 4.50
CA LEU A 314 -15.99 -8.21 5.65
C LEU A 314 -16.66 -6.90 5.24
N GLU A 315 -15.97 -6.10 4.43
CA GLU A 315 -16.51 -4.81 4.03
C GLU A 315 -17.69 -4.96 3.06
N LEU A 316 -17.71 -6.01 2.21
CA LEU A 316 -18.88 -6.35 1.40
C LEU A 316 -20.08 -6.77 2.26
N VAL A 317 -19.85 -7.59 3.29
CA VAL A 317 -20.90 -8.04 4.22
C VAL A 317 -21.44 -6.83 5.01
N ARG A 318 -20.56 -5.96 5.50
CA ARG A 318 -20.95 -4.83 6.37
C ARG A 318 -21.62 -3.67 5.63
N ARG A 319 -21.08 -3.25 4.47
CA ARG A 319 -21.59 -2.08 3.73
C ARG A 319 -22.63 -2.44 2.67
N HIS A 320 -22.53 -3.64 2.11
CA HIS A 320 -23.32 -4.04 0.96
C HIS A 320 -24.26 -5.22 1.25
N ASN A 321 -24.29 -5.71 2.50
CA ASN A 321 -25.16 -6.80 2.97
C ASN A 321 -25.11 -8.04 2.08
N ILE A 322 -23.94 -8.34 1.50
CA ILE A 322 -23.74 -9.53 0.68
C ILE A 322 -23.44 -10.71 1.61
N SER A 323 -24.30 -11.73 1.60
CA SER A 323 -24.10 -12.95 2.38
C SER A 323 -23.02 -13.84 1.73
N TYR A 324 -21.98 -14.17 2.48
CA TYR A 324 -21.01 -15.19 2.09
C TYR A 324 -21.32 -16.50 2.86
N PRO A 325 -21.50 -17.64 2.16
CA PRO A 325 -21.75 -18.93 2.82
C PRO A 325 -20.53 -19.38 3.61
N ASP A 326 -20.74 -19.98 4.78
CA ASP A 326 -19.70 -20.61 5.62
C ASP A 326 -18.50 -19.71 5.97
N LEU A 327 -18.74 -18.40 6.08
CA LEU A 327 -17.71 -17.40 6.42
C LEU A 327 -16.92 -17.76 7.68
N TYR A 328 -17.60 -18.28 8.71
CA TYR A 328 -16.96 -18.62 9.98
C TYR A 328 -16.12 -19.88 9.89
N ASP A 329 -16.50 -20.87 9.10
CA ASP A 329 -15.69 -22.07 8.89
C ASP A 329 -14.42 -21.73 8.09
N ARG A 330 -14.53 -20.83 7.11
CA ARG A 330 -13.35 -20.29 6.40
C ARG A 330 -12.45 -19.49 7.32
N LEU A 331 -13.02 -18.63 8.17
CA LEU A 331 -12.26 -17.89 9.17
C LEU A 331 -11.55 -18.86 10.14
N TYR A 332 -12.24 -19.92 10.55
CA TYR A 332 -11.70 -20.95 11.43
C TYR A 332 -10.51 -21.68 10.78
N ALA A 333 -10.63 -22.06 9.50
CA ALA A 333 -9.55 -22.67 8.72
C ALA A 333 -8.31 -21.77 8.57
N MET A 334 -8.44 -20.44 8.62
CA MET A 334 -7.26 -19.55 8.58
C MET A 334 -6.41 -19.56 9.84
N PHE A 335 -6.95 -20.03 10.97
CA PHE A 335 -6.23 -20.15 12.24
C PHE A 335 -5.37 -21.41 12.26
N GLU A 336 -4.32 -21.41 11.44
CA GLU A 336 -3.29 -22.44 11.38
C GLU A 336 -1.92 -21.88 11.81
N PRO A 337 -0.95 -22.74 12.19
CA PRO A 337 0.41 -22.30 12.51
C PRO A 337 1.07 -21.47 11.39
N GLU A 338 0.68 -21.71 10.13
CA GLU A 338 1.17 -20.94 8.97
C GLU A 338 0.84 -19.43 9.05
N MET A 339 -0.20 -19.06 9.80
CA MET A 339 -0.59 -17.66 10.04
C MET A 339 0.58 -16.83 10.57
N PHE A 340 1.41 -17.40 11.46
CA PHE A 340 2.48 -16.65 12.13
C PHE A 340 3.59 -16.21 11.17
N ALA A 341 3.79 -16.93 10.06
CA ALA A 341 4.74 -16.58 9.02
C ALA A 341 4.29 -15.36 8.18
N THR A 342 3.00 -15.05 8.21
CA THR A 342 2.45 -13.96 7.39
C THR A 342 2.64 -12.59 8.05
N ARG A 343 2.87 -11.58 7.22
CA ARG A 343 2.94 -10.17 7.66
C ARG A 343 1.58 -9.60 8.06
N TYR A 344 0.49 -10.25 7.66
CA TYR A 344 -0.88 -9.77 7.85
C TYR A 344 -1.61 -10.37 9.05
N LYS A 345 -0.91 -11.16 9.89
CA LYS A 345 -1.48 -11.80 11.10
C LYS A 345 -2.22 -10.85 12.04
N ARG A 346 -1.69 -9.65 12.31
CA ARG A 346 -2.38 -8.67 13.19
C ARG A 346 -3.68 -8.15 12.58
N ARG A 347 -3.69 -7.96 11.26
CA ARG A 347 -4.89 -7.57 10.50
C ARG A 347 -5.94 -8.66 10.62
N LEU A 348 -5.54 -9.93 10.44
CA LEU A 348 -6.43 -11.08 10.66
C LEU A 348 -6.98 -11.13 12.09
N LEU A 349 -6.14 -10.98 13.12
CA LEU A 349 -6.60 -10.99 14.52
C LEU A 349 -7.60 -9.86 14.83
N HIS A 350 -7.34 -8.66 14.31
CA HIS A 350 -8.27 -7.54 14.45
C HIS A 350 -9.60 -7.79 13.75
N LEU A 351 -9.57 -8.34 12.52
CA LEU A 351 -10.78 -8.70 11.78
C LEU A 351 -11.56 -9.83 12.50
N ALA A 352 -10.85 -10.82 13.04
CA ALA A 352 -11.46 -11.89 13.82
C ALA A 352 -12.14 -11.36 15.08
N ASP A 353 -11.53 -10.40 15.79
CA ASP A 353 -12.16 -9.75 16.95
C ASP A 353 -13.47 -9.04 16.57
N ILE A 354 -13.49 -8.37 15.41
CA ILE A 354 -14.71 -7.74 14.87
C ILE A 354 -15.76 -8.80 14.51
N PHE A 355 -15.39 -9.86 13.79
CA PHE A 355 -16.33 -10.92 13.38
C PHE A 355 -16.95 -11.65 14.57
N LEU A 356 -16.12 -11.95 15.58
CA LEU A 356 -16.53 -12.64 16.80
C LEU A 356 -17.18 -11.70 17.84
N SER A 357 -17.33 -10.42 17.54
CA SER A 357 -18.14 -9.48 18.33
C SER A 357 -19.64 -9.56 18.01
N SER A 358 -20.02 -10.30 16.96
CA SER A 358 -21.41 -10.46 16.55
C SER A 358 -22.25 -11.13 17.65
N THR A 359 -23.45 -10.61 17.91
CA THR A 359 -24.36 -11.10 18.95
C THR A 359 -25.06 -12.41 18.59
N HIS A 360 -25.13 -12.77 17.31
CA HIS A 360 -25.91 -13.91 16.81
C HIS A 360 -25.08 -15.19 16.62
N LEU A 361 -23.94 -15.30 17.30
CA LEU A 361 -23.05 -16.46 17.17
C LEU A 361 -23.48 -17.60 18.10
N PRO A 362 -23.55 -18.85 17.61
CA PRO A 362 -23.75 -20.00 18.47
C PRO A 362 -22.55 -20.22 19.38
N GLU A 363 -22.80 -20.59 20.64
CA GLU A 363 -21.74 -20.79 21.64
C GLU A 363 -20.70 -21.83 21.22
N GLY A 364 -21.14 -22.89 20.52
CA GLY A 364 -20.25 -23.95 20.02
C GLY A 364 -19.18 -23.45 19.06
N LEU A 365 -19.54 -22.49 18.19
CA LEU A 365 -18.61 -21.88 17.25
C LEU A 365 -17.58 -21.04 17.98
N VAL A 366 -18.00 -20.21 18.92
CA VAL A 366 -17.07 -19.37 19.68
C VAL A 366 -16.14 -20.21 20.56
N ALA A 367 -16.65 -21.32 21.13
CA ALA A 367 -15.83 -22.29 21.85
C ALA A 367 -14.74 -22.92 20.97
N ALA A 368 -15.06 -23.23 19.71
CA ALA A 368 -14.11 -23.75 18.73
C ALA A 368 -12.98 -22.76 18.47
N PHE A 369 -13.31 -21.49 18.24
CA PHE A 369 -12.32 -20.42 18.09
C PHE A 369 -11.47 -20.26 19.35
N ALA A 370 -12.09 -20.22 20.53
CA ALA A 370 -11.39 -20.08 21.80
C ALA A 370 -10.34 -21.20 21.97
N LYS A 371 -10.75 -22.47 21.78
CA LYS A 371 -9.86 -23.63 21.91
C LYS A 371 -8.75 -23.64 20.86
N ARG A 372 -9.05 -23.31 19.59
CA ARG A 372 -8.04 -23.22 18.53
C ARG A 372 -7.02 -22.12 18.81
N VAL A 373 -7.47 -20.93 19.23
CA VAL A 373 -6.63 -19.80 19.63
C VAL A 373 -5.73 -20.18 20.82
N SER A 374 -6.26 -20.89 21.82
CA SER A 374 -5.47 -21.36 22.97
C SER A 374 -4.37 -22.34 22.57
N ARG A 375 -4.65 -23.28 21.66
CA ARG A 375 -3.61 -24.20 21.13
C ARG A 375 -2.56 -23.46 20.30
N LEU A 376 -2.97 -22.53 19.45
CA LEU A 376 -2.05 -21.72 18.67
C LEU A 376 -1.15 -20.85 19.55
N ALA A 377 -1.67 -20.35 20.68
CA ALA A 377 -0.88 -19.56 21.64
C ALA A 377 0.29 -20.33 22.27
N LEU A 378 0.26 -21.67 22.30
CA LEU A 378 1.39 -22.50 22.75
C LEU A 378 2.54 -22.56 21.74
N VAL A 379 2.24 -22.47 20.45
CA VAL A 379 3.22 -22.56 19.36
C VAL A 379 3.74 -21.17 18.96
N ALA A 380 2.94 -20.14 19.21
CA ALA A 380 3.21 -18.75 18.83
C ALA A 380 4.47 -18.17 19.50
N ALA A 381 5.09 -17.21 18.81
CA ALA A 381 6.07 -16.31 19.42
C ALA A 381 5.42 -15.49 20.56
N PRO A 382 6.18 -15.04 21.58
CA PRO A 382 5.60 -14.41 22.77
C PRO A 382 4.76 -13.17 22.48
N GLU A 383 5.11 -12.38 21.46
CA GLU A 383 4.34 -11.22 21.00
C GLU A 383 2.98 -11.62 20.40
N ASP A 384 2.96 -12.67 19.58
CA ASP A 384 1.74 -13.16 18.94
C ASP A 384 0.85 -13.89 19.95
N ALA A 385 1.45 -14.63 20.89
CA ALA A 385 0.75 -15.30 21.98
C ALA A 385 0.01 -14.28 22.88
N LEU A 386 0.60 -13.12 23.16
CA LEU A 386 -0.07 -12.04 23.88
C LEU A 386 -1.32 -11.54 23.14
N ALA A 387 -1.22 -11.32 21.83
CA ALA A 387 -2.36 -10.89 21.02
C ALA A 387 -3.48 -11.95 20.96
N LEU A 388 -3.11 -13.23 20.86
CA LEU A 388 -4.05 -14.36 20.91
C LEU A 388 -4.74 -14.47 22.28
N LEU A 389 -4.01 -14.29 23.38
CA LEU A 389 -4.59 -14.29 24.73
C LEU A 389 -5.51 -13.10 24.97
N GLN A 390 -5.20 -11.92 24.40
CA GLN A 390 -6.09 -10.76 24.43
C GLN A 390 -7.40 -11.03 23.68
N LEU A 391 -7.31 -11.62 22.47
CA LEU A 391 -8.48 -12.05 21.72
C LEU A 391 -9.31 -13.06 22.54
N LEU A 392 -8.65 -14.06 23.13
CA LEU A 392 -9.30 -15.06 23.98
C LEU A 392 -10.01 -14.44 25.19
N ALA A 393 -9.37 -13.49 25.90
CA ALA A 393 -9.97 -12.75 27.00
C ALA A 393 -11.23 -12.00 26.54
N ASN A 394 -11.16 -11.30 25.40
CA ASN A 394 -12.29 -10.58 24.84
C ASN A 394 -13.46 -11.53 24.50
N LEU A 395 -13.18 -12.74 23.97
CA LEU A 395 -14.21 -13.75 23.69
C LEU A 395 -14.88 -14.27 24.96
N LEU A 396 -14.11 -14.57 26.00
CA LEU A 396 -14.62 -15.05 27.29
C LEU A 396 -15.46 -14.00 28.02
N LEU A 397 -15.07 -12.72 27.92
CA LEU A 397 -15.82 -11.60 28.48
C LEU A 397 -17.16 -11.38 27.76
N ARG A 398 -17.19 -11.56 26.42
CA ARG A 398 -18.42 -11.41 25.61
C ARG A 398 -19.38 -12.59 25.79
N HIS A 399 -18.85 -13.81 25.92
CA HIS A 399 -19.64 -15.04 25.98
C HIS A 399 -19.42 -15.77 27.33
N PRO A 400 -20.20 -15.44 28.37
CA PRO A 400 -20.01 -15.99 29.72
C PRO A 400 -20.23 -17.50 29.78
N ALA A 401 -20.97 -18.10 28.85
CA ALA A 401 -21.17 -19.54 28.76
C ALA A 401 -19.88 -20.33 28.52
N LEU A 402 -18.84 -19.70 27.96
CA LEU A 402 -17.53 -20.29 27.73
C LEU A 402 -16.70 -20.43 29.01
N LYS A 403 -17.11 -19.81 30.11
CA LYS A 403 -16.45 -19.96 31.43
C LYS A 403 -16.39 -21.41 31.91
N ARG A 404 -17.33 -22.26 31.45
CA ARG A 404 -17.31 -23.71 31.68
C ARG A 404 -16.02 -24.38 31.21
N MET A 405 -15.32 -23.79 30.23
CA MET A 405 -14.05 -24.32 29.71
C MET A 405 -12.85 -23.96 30.62
N ILE A 406 -13.03 -23.03 31.56
CA ILE A 406 -12.02 -22.62 32.55
C ILE A 406 -12.23 -23.38 33.86
N CYS A 407 -13.48 -23.41 34.34
CA CYS A 407 -13.88 -24.05 35.60
C CYS A 407 -14.79 -25.25 35.28
N CYS A 408 -14.26 -26.47 35.37
CA CYS A 408 -15.07 -27.69 35.40
C CYS A 408 -15.42 -28.03 36.86
N ASP A 409 -16.10 -27.14 37.58
CA ASP A 409 -16.33 -27.32 39.03
C ASP A 409 -17.73 -27.85 39.40
N ASP A 410 -18.64 -28.08 38.44
CA ASP A 410 -20.04 -28.41 38.76
C ASP A 410 -20.42 -29.91 38.66
N THR A 411 -19.47 -30.84 38.55
CA THR A 411 -19.79 -32.28 38.64
C THR A 411 -19.12 -32.94 39.85
N PRO A 412 -19.88 -33.43 40.85
CA PRO A 412 -19.37 -34.01 42.10
C PRO A 412 -18.59 -35.32 41.93
N THR A 413 -18.58 -35.86 40.71
CA THR A 413 -17.65 -36.90 40.27
C THR A 413 -17.03 -36.40 38.98
N PRO A 414 -15.72 -36.07 38.94
CA PRO A 414 -15.09 -35.84 37.64
C PRO A 414 -15.15 -37.18 36.91
N PRO A 415 -15.92 -37.34 35.82
CA PRO A 415 -15.62 -38.45 34.94
C PRO A 415 -14.15 -38.25 34.58
N LEU A 416 -13.33 -39.26 34.84
CA LEU A 416 -11.97 -39.30 34.35
C LEU A 416 -12.08 -39.08 32.83
N MET A 417 -11.92 -37.84 32.36
CA MET A 417 -12.05 -37.52 30.94
C MET A 417 -10.97 -38.33 30.27
N SER A 418 -11.37 -39.44 29.62
CA SER A 418 -10.43 -40.41 29.08
C SER A 418 -9.63 -39.85 27.90
N GLY A 419 -10.03 -38.66 27.41
CA GLY A 419 -9.30 -37.82 26.45
C GLY A 419 -10.02 -36.49 26.23
N ASP A 420 -9.30 -35.50 25.67
CA ASP A 420 -9.88 -34.23 25.20
C ASP A 420 -10.77 -34.51 23.96
N PRO A 421 -12.08 -34.19 23.98
CA PRO A 421 -12.98 -34.43 22.85
C PRO A 421 -12.74 -33.49 21.66
N TYR A 422 -11.89 -32.46 21.81
CA TYR A 422 -11.63 -31.48 20.76
C TYR A 422 -10.77 -32.02 19.63
N VAL A 423 -11.27 -31.87 18.40
CA VAL A 423 -10.57 -32.27 17.16
C VAL A 423 -9.98 -31.03 16.48
N MET A 424 -8.66 -30.97 16.38
CA MET A 424 -7.98 -29.80 15.80
C MET A 424 -8.01 -29.76 14.27
N GLU A 425 -7.99 -30.92 13.61
CA GLU A 425 -7.98 -31.06 12.13
C GLU A 425 -9.35 -30.78 11.49
N GLU A 426 -10.38 -30.59 12.30
CA GLU A 426 -11.73 -30.33 11.80
C GLU A 426 -11.79 -28.96 11.11
N THR A 427 -12.37 -28.90 9.91
CA THR A 427 -12.52 -27.65 9.16
C THR A 427 -13.77 -26.88 9.56
N SER A 428 -14.80 -27.58 10.04
CA SER A 428 -16.02 -26.97 10.55
C SER A 428 -15.88 -26.55 12.01
N ALA A 429 -16.16 -25.28 12.33
CA ALA A 429 -16.04 -24.78 13.70
C ALA A 429 -17.01 -25.53 14.64
N MET A 430 -18.23 -25.77 14.18
CA MET A 430 -19.26 -26.48 14.96
C MET A 430 -18.96 -27.98 15.17
N GLY A 431 -18.22 -28.60 14.25
CA GLY A 431 -17.86 -30.03 14.32
C GLY A 431 -16.73 -30.34 15.32
N SER A 432 -15.97 -29.32 15.75
CA SER A 432 -14.77 -29.49 16.59
C SER A 432 -15.02 -29.97 18.02
N ARG A 433 -16.28 -30.02 18.48
CA ARG A 433 -16.71 -30.43 19.84
C ARG A 433 -16.01 -29.70 20.99
N ALA A 434 -15.59 -28.45 20.76
CA ALA A 434 -14.82 -27.66 21.72
C ALA A 434 -15.53 -27.37 23.05
N LEU A 435 -16.88 -27.29 23.08
CA LEU A 435 -17.64 -27.06 24.32
C LEU A 435 -17.45 -28.15 25.38
N GLY A 436 -17.11 -29.37 24.97
CA GLY A 436 -16.81 -30.48 25.88
C GLY A 436 -15.35 -30.51 26.37
N SER A 437 -14.51 -29.59 25.88
CA SER A 437 -13.10 -29.46 26.24
C SER A 437 -12.89 -28.34 27.26
N SER A 438 -11.75 -28.35 27.96
CA SER A 438 -11.28 -27.24 28.78
C SER A 438 -10.03 -26.56 28.18
N LEU A 439 -9.61 -25.42 28.74
CA LEU A 439 -8.50 -24.58 28.27
C LEU A 439 -7.18 -24.86 29.02
N TRP A 440 -6.70 -26.12 29.01
CA TRP A 440 -5.44 -26.50 29.65
C TRP A 440 -4.23 -25.74 29.11
N GLU A 441 -4.27 -25.33 27.84
CA GLU A 441 -3.20 -24.62 27.16
C GLU A 441 -2.90 -23.26 27.83
N VAL A 442 -3.95 -22.53 28.26
CA VAL A 442 -3.79 -21.26 28.98
C VAL A 442 -3.18 -21.49 30.36
N SER A 443 -3.58 -22.57 31.05
CA SER A 443 -3.00 -22.95 32.34
C SER A 443 -1.50 -23.25 32.21
N ALA A 444 -1.08 -23.91 31.13
CA ALA A 444 0.33 -24.16 30.85
C ALA A 444 1.11 -22.85 30.61
N LEU A 445 0.53 -21.89 29.87
CA LEU A 445 1.15 -20.58 29.59
C LEU A 445 1.35 -19.71 30.84
N ARG A 446 0.68 -19.99 31.96
CA ARG A 446 0.94 -19.30 33.24
C ARG A 446 2.38 -19.45 33.73
N ARG A 447 3.06 -20.53 33.36
CA ARG A 447 4.46 -20.82 33.76
C ARG A 447 5.46 -20.46 32.67
N HIS A 448 5.09 -19.58 31.75
CA HIS A 448 5.96 -19.18 30.66
C HIS A 448 7.14 -18.31 31.15
N ALA A 449 8.29 -18.41 30.46
CA ALA A 449 9.51 -17.68 30.82
C ALA A 449 9.35 -16.14 30.76
N ALA A 450 8.53 -15.65 29.83
CA ALA A 450 8.23 -14.22 29.73
C ALA A 450 7.15 -13.80 30.75
N PRO A 451 7.44 -12.88 31.69
CA PRO A 451 6.51 -12.52 32.77
C PRO A 451 5.24 -11.82 32.27
N ALA A 452 5.33 -11.07 31.16
CA ALA A 452 4.16 -10.43 30.55
C ALA A 452 3.14 -11.46 30.04
N LEU A 453 3.60 -12.55 29.42
CA LEU A 453 2.74 -13.62 28.93
C LEU A 453 2.13 -14.43 30.09
N ALA A 454 2.93 -14.72 31.12
CA ALA A 454 2.44 -15.40 32.32
C ALA A 454 1.34 -14.60 33.04
N ARG A 455 1.49 -13.27 33.13
CA ARG A 455 0.46 -12.37 33.66
C ARG A 455 -0.79 -12.37 32.79
N ALA A 456 -0.66 -12.18 31.47
CA ALA A 456 -1.80 -12.21 30.56
C ALA A 456 -2.58 -13.53 30.62
N ALA A 457 -1.88 -14.67 30.73
CA ALA A 457 -2.53 -15.98 30.91
C ALA A 457 -3.23 -16.10 32.26
N ALA A 458 -2.66 -15.56 33.33
CA ALA A 458 -3.31 -15.48 34.63
C ALA A 458 -4.56 -14.57 34.59
N ASP A 459 -4.48 -13.44 33.89
CA ASP A 459 -5.58 -12.50 33.71
C ASP A 459 -6.73 -13.12 32.93
N VAL A 460 -6.45 -13.92 31.88
CA VAL A 460 -7.48 -14.66 31.14
C VAL A 460 -8.26 -15.62 32.05
N LEU A 461 -7.56 -16.33 32.93
CA LEU A 461 -8.20 -17.26 33.87
C LEU A 461 -8.95 -16.52 34.98
N ALA A 462 -8.44 -15.36 35.43
CA ALA A 462 -9.09 -14.51 36.42
C ALA A 462 -10.25 -13.66 35.84
N ALA A 463 -10.25 -13.40 34.52
CA ALA A 463 -11.32 -12.69 33.81
C ALA A 463 -12.64 -13.48 33.81
N ALA A 464 -12.61 -14.75 34.25
CA ALA A 464 -13.81 -15.48 34.65
C ALA A 464 -14.59 -14.76 35.77
N ASP A 465 -13.93 -13.98 36.63
CA ASP A 465 -14.53 -13.37 37.83
C ASP A 465 -14.85 -11.88 37.69
N GLN A 466 -14.20 -11.14 36.78
CA GLN A 466 -14.31 -9.67 36.70
C GLN A 466 -14.79 -9.20 35.31
N ARG A 467 -15.83 -8.33 35.30
CA ARG A 467 -16.33 -7.64 34.09
C ARG A 467 -15.43 -6.45 33.72
N ALA A 468 -14.24 -6.72 33.21
CA ALA A 468 -13.43 -5.69 32.55
C ALA A 468 -13.98 -5.40 31.14
N PRO A 469 -13.88 -4.17 30.61
CA PRO A 469 -14.23 -3.89 29.22
C PRO A 469 -13.22 -4.57 28.27
N PRO A 470 -13.66 -5.04 27.09
CA PRO A 470 -12.75 -5.63 26.10
C PRO A 470 -11.70 -4.60 25.68
N THR A 471 -10.44 -5.04 25.64
CA THR A 471 -9.31 -4.17 25.31
C THR A 471 -9.01 -4.23 23.82
N VAL A 472 -8.68 -3.09 23.21
CA VAL A 472 -8.25 -3.00 21.81
C VAL A 472 -6.89 -3.70 21.65
N LEU A 473 -6.77 -4.60 20.68
CA LEU A 473 -5.51 -5.24 20.31
C LEU A 473 -4.43 -4.18 20.03
N ALA A 474 -3.31 -4.25 20.74
CA ALA A 474 -2.26 -3.23 20.70
C ALA A 474 -1.59 -3.14 19.30
N PRO A 475 -1.13 -1.93 18.88
CA PRO A 475 -0.43 -1.72 17.61
C PRO A 475 0.97 -2.39 17.57
N PRO A 476 1.59 -2.48 16.37
CA PRO A 476 2.99 -2.86 16.22
C PRO A 476 3.89 -2.00 17.12
N ASP A 477 5.06 -2.50 17.48
CA ASP A 477 6.16 -1.71 18.09
C ASP A 477 6.34 -1.88 19.60
N ALA A 478 6.00 -3.05 20.14
CA ALA A 478 6.74 -3.56 21.29
C ALA A 478 7.86 -4.46 20.76
N GLN A 479 8.99 -3.89 20.36
CA GLN A 479 10.25 -4.62 20.45
C GLN A 479 10.41 -4.95 21.94
N MET A 480 9.91 -6.12 22.37
CA MET A 480 9.91 -6.49 23.79
C MET A 480 11.30 -6.33 24.37
N PHE A 481 12.32 -6.65 23.58
CA PHE A 481 13.73 -6.43 23.91
C PHE A 481 14.09 -4.95 24.10
N ASP A 482 13.77 -4.06 23.16
CA ASP A 482 14.10 -2.63 23.29
C ASP A 482 13.29 -1.96 24.41
N ALA A 483 12.08 -2.46 24.69
CA ALA A 483 11.29 -2.07 25.84
C ALA A 483 11.95 -2.51 27.16
N GLU A 484 12.51 -3.72 27.23
CA GLU A 484 13.31 -4.18 28.37
C GLU A 484 14.61 -3.37 28.53
N LEU A 485 15.32 -3.05 27.43
CA LEU A 485 16.54 -2.24 27.47
C LEU A 485 16.31 -0.83 28.03
N LYS A 486 15.12 -0.26 27.81
CA LYS A 486 14.75 1.06 28.34
C LYS A 486 14.40 1.03 29.83
N LYS A 487 14.15 -0.15 30.43
CA LYS A 487 13.84 -0.24 31.86
C LYS A 487 15.10 0.03 32.67
N ARG A 488 15.00 0.97 33.60
CA ARG A 488 16.06 1.24 34.58
C ARG A 488 15.93 0.25 35.73
N PHE A 489 16.85 -0.70 35.81
CA PHE A 489 16.96 -1.60 36.95
C PHE A 489 17.59 -0.85 38.13
N LYS A 490 16.90 -0.84 39.28
CA LYS A 490 17.45 -0.32 40.54
C LYS A 490 18.30 -1.35 41.28
N THR A 491 18.09 -2.63 40.99
CA THR A 491 18.70 -3.77 41.68
C THR A 491 19.25 -4.75 40.65
N ILE A 492 20.52 -5.11 40.80
CA ILE A 492 21.17 -6.17 40.02
C ILE A 492 20.93 -7.47 40.79
N GLU A 493 20.17 -8.39 40.22
CA GLU A 493 19.94 -9.70 40.82
C GLU A 493 21.13 -10.61 40.52
N MET A 494 21.78 -11.10 41.59
CA MET A 494 22.94 -12.00 41.50
C MET A 494 22.53 -13.40 41.94
N ASN A 495 23.03 -14.43 41.25
CA ASN A 495 22.84 -15.80 41.69
C ASN A 495 23.77 -16.11 42.88
N PHE A 496 23.20 -16.56 43.99
CA PHE A 496 23.96 -16.97 45.19
C PHE A 496 24.77 -18.25 44.96
N ILE A 497 24.31 -19.11 44.05
CA ILE A 497 24.95 -20.38 43.73
C ILE A 497 26.14 -20.12 42.81
N ARG A 498 27.35 -20.36 43.31
CA ARG A 498 28.57 -20.28 42.51
C ARG A 498 28.61 -21.44 41.51
N PRO A 499 28.73 -21.19 40.19
CA PRO A 499 28.86 -22.25 39.21
C PRO A 499 30.19 -23.00 39.43
N GLN A 500 30.12 -24.32 39.60
CA GLN A 500 31.28 -25.18 39.81
C GLN A 500 31.97 -25.60 38.49
N GLY A 501 31.36 -25.26 37.35
CA GLY A 501 31.87 -25.48 36.00
C GLY A 501 30.99 -24.76 34.97
N MET A 502 31.35 -24.83 33.69
CA MET A 502 30.56 -24.27 32.59
C MET A 502 29.40 -25.19 32.17
N ALA A 503 29.39 -26.45 32.63
CA ALA A 503 28.33 -27.41 32.42
C ALA A 503 27.21 -27.27 33.45
N LEU A 504 25.97 -27.53 33.03
CA LEU A 504 24.80 -27.62 33.92
C LEU A 504 25.04 -28.72 34.98
N PRO A 505 24.60 -28.53 36.24
CA PRO A 505 24.67 -29.58 37.27
C PRO A 505 23.97 -30.86 36.79
N ALA A 506 24.59 -32.03 37.03
CA ALA A 506 24.14 -33.35 36.56
C ALA A 506 22.74 -33.80 37.04
N ALA A 507 22.06 -33.00 37.87
CA ALA A 507 20.75 -33.29 38.44
C ALA A 507 19.63 -32.40 37.87
N ASP A 508 19.92 -31.56 36.88
CA ASP A 508 18.94 -30.62 36.37
C ASP A 508 18.00 -31.29 35.35
N ARG A 509 16.68 -31.10 35.51
CA ARG A 509 15.64 -31.71 34.64
C ARG A 509 15.84 -31.38 33.16
N LEU A 510 16.62 -30.35 32.86
CA LEU A 510 17.05 -29.95 31.51
C LEU A 510 17.86 -31.04 30.79
N GLN A 511 18.68 -31.82 31.50
CA GLN A 511 19.50 -32.88 30.89
C GLN A 511 18.66 -34.07 30.39
N HIS A 512 17.41 -34.21 30.83
CA HIS A 512 16.48 -35.22 30.30
C HIS A 512 15.95 -34.88 28.90
N TYR A 513 15.92 -33.59 28.54
CA TYR A 513 15.30 -33.13 27.29
C TYR A 513 16.31 -32.55 26.30
N TRP A 514 17.49 -32.12 26.78
CA TRP A 514 18.51 -31.47 25.96
C TRP A 514 19.86 -32.15 26.15
N GLN A 515 20.36 -32.79 25.10
CA GLN A 515 21.75 -33.22 25.02
C GLN A 515 22.58 -32.01 24.61
N LEU A 516 23.08 -31.28 25.60
CA LEU A 516 24.11 -30.28 25.35
C LEU A 516 25.42 -31.04 25.16
N ALA A 517 25.99 -30.97 23.95
CA ALA A 517 27.30 -31.54 23.67
C ALA A 517 28.32 -30.94 24.64
N ALA A 518 29.08 -31.83 25.29
CA ALA A 518 30.11 -31.49 26.26
C ALA A 518 31.26 -30.68 25.66
#